data_AF-A0A544SRZ4-F1
#
_entry.id   AF-A0A544SRZ4-F1
#
_cell.length_a   1.000
_cell.length_b   1.000
_cell.length_c   1.000
_cell.angle_alpha   90.00
_cell.angle_beta   90.00
_cell.angle_gamma   90.00
#
_symmetry.space_group_name_H-M   'P 1'
#
loop_
_entity.id
_entity.type
_entity.pdbx_description
1 polymer ?
#
loop_
_entity_poly.entity_id
_entity_poly.type
_entity_poly.pdbx_seq_one_letter_code
_entity_poly.pdbx_strand_id
1 'polypeptide(L)'
;MKEPTLKKVAYGVAMAIAIIVVHFIDVRIYNMPPIFALLLAILVTFLGITFINKSEKMDRKISRMNYNLLNVAVVLVLFFAYVAITQ
;
A
#
# COMPACT_ATOMS: atom_id res chain seq x y z
N MET A 1 -18.45 -14.19 12.05
CA MET A 1 -17.62 -13.13 11.42
C MET A 1 -16.75 -13.76 10.34
N LYS A 2 -16.80 -13.27 9.08
CA LYS A 2 -16.07 -13.86 7.93
C LYS A 2 -14.55 -13.76 8.11
N GLU A 3 -13.82 -14.82 7.75
CA GLU A 3 -12.36 -14.84 7.77
C GLU A 3 -11.77 -13.87 6.73
N PRO A 4 -10.68 -13.15 7.06
CA PRO A 4 -10.02 -12.25 6.12
C PRO A 4 -9.30 -13.05 5.01
N THR A 5 -9.22 -12.45 3.83
CA THR A 5 -8.46 -12.99 2.69
C THR A 5 -7.13 -12.27 2.55
N LEU A 6 -6.12 -12.96 2.01
CA LEU A 6 -4.82 -12.37 1.71
C LEU A 6 -4.94 -11.17 0.78
N LYS A 7 -5.93 -11.20 -0.13
CA LYS A 7 -6.28 -10.10 -1.04
C LYS A 7 -6.48 -8.76 -0.34
N LYS A 8 -7.13 -8.75 0.83
CA LYS A 8 -7.36 -7.52 1.59
C LYS A 8 -6.05 -6.91 2.09
N VAL A 9 -5.14 -7.74 2.58
CA VAL A 9 -3.80 -7.30 2.99
C VAL A 9 -3.04 -6.78 1.77
N ALA A 10 -3.09 -7.49 0.66
CA ALA A 10 -2.42 -7.08 -0.58
C ALA A 10 -2.92 -5.71 -1.08
N TYR A 11 -4.22 -5.41 -0.99
CA TYR A 11 -4.72 -4.07 -1.30
C TYR A 11 -4.15 -3.01 -0.37
N GLY A 12 -4.07 -3.29 0.94
CA GLY A 12 -3.41 -2.40 1.89
C GLY A 12 -1.94 -2.16 1.56
N VAL A 13 -1.21 -3.21 1.16
CA VAL A 13 0.18 -3.11 0.69
C VAL A 13 0.27 -2.23 -0.56
N ALA A 14 -0.61 -2.41 -1.55
CA ALA A 14 -0.61 -1.60 -2.76
C ALA A 14 -0.87 -0.12 -2.48
N MET A 15 -1.83 0.18 -1.59
CA MET A 15 -2.08 1.55 -1.13
C MET A 15 -0.87 2.12 -0.39
N ALA A 16 -0.24 1.35 0.49
CA ALA A 16 0.93 1.78 1.23
C ALA A 16 2.10 2.13 0.28
N ILE A 17 2.37 1.27 -0.70
CA ILE A 17 3.39 1.54 -1.74
C ILE A 17 3.06 2.82 -2.50
N ALA A 18 1.80 3.02 -2.91
CA ALA A 18 1.40 4.23 -3.62
C ALA A 18 1.69 5.50 -2.80
N ILE A 19 1.35 5.50 -1.50
CA ILE A 19 1.62 6.62 -0.59
C ILE A 19 3.14 6.86 -0.48
N ILE A 20 3.93 5.81 -0.26
CA ILE A 20 5.38 5.90 -0.13
C ILE A 20 6.02 6.49 -1.38
N VAL A 21 5.65 5.97 -2.55
CA VAL A 21 6.20 6.41 -3.84
C VAL A 21 5.84 7.86 -4.11
N VAL A 22 4.58 8.24 -3.93
CA VAL A 22 4.12 9.63 -4.17
C VAL A 22 4.82 10.59 -3.22
N HIS A 23 4.89 10.25 -1.93
CA HIS A 23 5.55 11.08 -0.93
C HIS A 23 7.06 11.21 -1.19
N PHE A 24 7.71 10.13 -1.62
CA PHE A 24 9.12 10.18 -2.02
C PHE A 24 9.34 11.13 -3.19
N ILE A 25 8.50 11.08 -4.23
CA ILE A 25 8.63 11.95 -5.40
C ILE A 25 8.40 13.41 -5.00
N ASP A 26 7.38 13.67 -4.19
CA ASP A 26 7.04 15.01 -3.68
C ASP A 26 8.20 15.65 -2.89
N VAL A 27 8.83 14.87 -2.01
CA VAL A 27 9.91 15.36 -1.14
C VAL A 27 11.26 15.43 -1.86
N ARG A 28 11.61 14.45 -2.71
CA ARG A 28 12.97 14.29 -3.26
C ARG A 28 13.15 14.71 -4.70
N ILE A 29 12.09 14.66 -5.52
CA ILE A 29 12.19 14.93 -6.95
C ILE A 29 11.68 16.33 -7.25
N TYR A 30 10.44 16.63 -6.86
CA TYR A 30 9.81 17.92 -7.11
C TYR A 30 8.56 18.10 -6.25
N ASN A 31 8.39 19.29 -5.67
CA ASN A 31 7.23 19.66 -4.85
C ASN A 31 5.95 19.65 -5.69
N MET A 32 5.16 18.60 -5.52
CA MET A 32 4.05 18.26 -6.39
C MET A 32 2.77 18.92 -5.86
N PRO A 33 2.00 19.65 -6.71
CA PRO A 33 0.71 20.15 -6.29
C PRO A 33 -0.17 18.99 -5.76
N PRO A 34 -0.92 19.19 -4.65
CA PRO A 34 -1.66 18.11 -4.00
C PRO A 34 -2.59 17.33 -4.93
N ILE A 35 -3.15 18.00 -5.93
CA ILE A 35 -4.03 17.36 -6.94
C ILE A 35 -3.28 16.34 -7.79
N PHE A 36 -2.03 16.61 -8.18
CA PHE A 36 -1.22 15.70 -8.98
C PHE A 36 -0.68 14.55 -8.14
N ALA A 37 -0.29 14.82 -6.89
CA ALA A 37 0.07 13.77 -5.95
C ALA A 37 -1.09 12.78 -5.74
N LEU A 38 -2.32 13.29 -5.59
CA LEU A 38 -3.52 12.46 -5.49
C LEU A 38 -3.76 11.62 -6.76
N LEU A 39 -3.69 12.23 -7.94
CA LEU A 39 -3.86 11.51 -9.21
C LEU A 39 -2.82 10.40 -9.38
N LEU A 40 -1.56 10.68 -9.04
CA LEU A 40 -0.50 9.69 -9.08
C LEU A 40 -0.74 8.56 -8.06
N ALA A 41 -1.17 8.88 -6.84
CA ALA A 41 -1.49 7.88 -5.82
C ALA A 41 -2.63 6.96 -6.28
N ILE A 42 -3.68 7.51 -6.89
CA ILE A 42 -4.79 6.76 -7.46
C ILE A 42 -4.28 5.85 -8.59
N LEU A 43 -3.46 6.38 -9.50
CA LEU A 43 -2.90 5.61 -10.61
C LEU A 43 -2.08 4.42 -10.12
N VAL A 44 -1.14 4.64 -9.20
CA VAL A 44 -0.29 3.58 -8.64
C VAL A 44 -1.12 2.55 -7.89
N THR A 45 -2.10 3.01 -7.09
CA THR A 45 -3.01 2.11 -6.36
C THR A 45 -3.84 1.26 -7.33
N PHE A 46 -4.39 1.87 -8.38
CA PHE A 46 -5.18 1.19 -9.40
C PHE A 46 -4.38 0.11 -10.13
N LEU A 47 -3.14 0.42 -10.52
CA LEU A 47 -2.23 -0.56 -11.13
C LEU A 47 -1.91 -1.71 -10.17
N GLY A 48 -1.63 -1.40 -8.90
CA GLY A 48 -1.37 -2.39 -7.87
C GLY A 48 -2.57 -3.31 -7.64
N ILE A 49 -3.77 -2.77 -7.50
CA ILE A 49 -5.01 -3.56 -7.32
C ILE A 49 -5.29 -4.41 -8.55
N THR A 50 -5.14 -3.86 -9.76
CA THR A 50 -5.32 -4.60 -11.01
C THR A 50 -4.37 -5.80 -11.09
N PHE A 51 -3.11 -5.60 -10.71
CA PHE A 51 -2.11 -6.68 -10.64
C PHE A 51 -2.47 -7.75 -9.59
N ILE A 52 -2.93 -7.34 -8.42
CA ILE A 52 -3.37 -8.26 -7.35
C ILE A 52 -4.59 -9.07 -7.81
N ASN A 53 -5.55 -8.43 -8.49
CA ASN A 53 -6.75 -9.07 -9.00
C ASN A 53 -6.47 -10.14 -10.05
N LYS A 54 -5.37 -10.02 -10.78
CA LYS A 54 -4.94 -11.02 -11.76
C LYS A 54 -4.47 -12.33 -11.12
N SER A 55 -4.16 -12.33 -9.82
CA SER A 55 -3.60 -13.49 -9.12
C SER A 55 -4.63 -14.22 -8.26
N GLU A 56 -5.07 -15.40 -8.70
CA GLU A 56 -5.96 -16.30 -7.93
C GLU A 56 -5.36 -16.74 -6.58
N LYS A 57 -4.02 -16.70 -6.45
CA LYS A 57 -3.34 -17.02 -5.18
C LYS A 57 -3.74 -16.08 -4.04
N MET A 58 -4.24 -14.89 -4.35
CA MET A 58 -4.61 -13.88 -3.36
C MET A 58 -5.99 -14.12 -2.74
N ASP A 59 -6.84 -14.96 -3.34
CA ASP A 59 -8.18 -15.30 -2.81
C ASP A 59 -8.12 -16.29 -1.64
N ARG A 60 -6.93 -16.76 -1.29
CA ARG A 60 -6.70 -17.62 -0.12
C ARG A 60 -7.13 -16.93 1.16
N LYS A 61 -7.89 -17.67 1.98
CA LYS A 61 -8.21 -17.26 3.35
C LYS A 61 -6.95 -17.34 4.21
N ILE A 62 -6.84 -16.40 5.13
CA ILE A 62 -5.74 -16.36 6.11
C ILE A 62 -6.32 -16.31 7.51
N SER A 63 -5.55 -16.83 8.48
CA SER A 63 -5.92 -16.71 9.88
C SER A 63 -5.95 -15.24 10.30
N ARG A 64 -6.77 -14.91 11.29
CA ARG A 64 -6.84 -13.55 11.83
C ARG A 64 -5.52 -13.08 12.43
N MET A 65 -4.78 -13.99 13.06
CA MET A 65 -3.46 -13.69 13.61
C MET A 65 -2.51 -13.24 12.49
N ASN A 66 -2.46 -13.98 11.38
CA ASN A 66 -1.61 -13.63 10.25
C ASN A 66 -2.06 -12.32 9.60
N TYR A 67 -3.36 -12.10 9.46
CA TYR A 67 -3.90 -10.82 8.97
C TYR A 67 -3.44 -9.63 9.83
N ASN A 68 -3.53 -9.76 11.15
CA ASN A 68 -3.10 -8.72 12.07
C ASN A 68 -1.58 -8.50 12.00
N LEU A 69 -0.79 -9.58 12.00
CA LEU A 69 0.68 -9.49 11.88
C LEU A 69 1.10 -8.80 10.59
N LEU A 70 0.49 -9.16 9.46
CA LEU A 70 0.78 -8.53 8.18
C LEU A 70 0.38 -7.05 8.18
N ASN A 71 -0.76 -6.69 8.74
CA ASN A 71 -1.15 -5.29 8.85
C ASN A 71 -0.21 -4.48 9.74
N VAL A 72 0.23 -5.04 10.87
CA VAL A 72 1.24 -4.41 11.72
C VAL A 72 2.54 -4.19 10.93
N ALA A 73 2.98 -5.20 10.16
CA ALA A 73 4.15 -5.05 9.30
C ALA A 73 3.98 -3.93 8.26
N VAL A 74 2.82 -3.84 7.61
CA VAL A 74 2.52 -2.75 6.65
C VAL A 74 2.59 -1.37 7.32
N VAL A 75 2.00 -1.23 8.51
CA VAL A 75 2.04 0.03 9.27
C VAL A 75 3.46 0.39 9.68
N LEU A 76 4.28 -0.59 10.11
CA LEU A 76 5.68 -0.36 10.43
C LEU A 76 6.47 0.09 9.19
N VAL A 77 6.26 -0.53 8.04
CA VAL A 77 6.90 -0.12 6.78
C VAL A 77 6.53 1.31 6.42
N LEU A 78 5.26 1.70 6.56
CA LEU A 78 4.81 3.08 6.35
C LEU A 78 5.51 4.06 7.30
N PHE A 79 5.62 3.69 8.58
CA PHE A 79 6.30 4.51 9.57
C PHE A 79 7.78 4.71 9.22
N PHE A 80 8.51 3.63 8.94
CA PHE A 80 9.91 3.72 8.54
C PHE A 80 10.11 4.46 7.23
N ALA A 81 9.24 4.25 6.24
CA ALA A 81 9.30 4.97 4.98
C ALA A 81 9.11 6.47 5.19
N TYR A 82 8.13 6.87 6.00
CA TYR A 82 7.91 8.29 6.30
C TYR A 82 9.14 8.92 6.95
N VAL A 83 9.71 8.27 7.98
CA VAL A 83 10.92 8.77 8.66
C VAL A 83 12.11 8.85 7.68
N ALA A 84 12.35 7.80 6.90
CA ALA A 84 13.48 7.73 5.97
C ALA A 84 13.35 8.71 4.79
N ILE A 85 12.13 9.02 4.35
CA ILE A 85 11.90 10.01 3.28
C ILE A 85 12.11 11.43 3.81
N THR A 86 11.64 11.70 5.03
CA THR A 86 11.65 13.04 5.64
C THR A 86 13.03 13.46 6.14
N GLN A 87 13.86 12.51 6.59
CA GLN A 87 15.26 12.76 7.01
C GLN A 87 16.19 12.88 5.81
#